data_AF-A0A6B2DVI6-F1
#
_entry.id   AF-A0A6B2DVI6-F1
#
_cell.length_a   1.000
_cell.length_b   1.000
_cell.length_c   1.000
_cell.angle_alpha   90.00
_cell.angle_beta   90.00
_cell.angle_gamma   90.00
#
_symmetry.space_group_name_H-M   'P 1'
#
loop_
_entity.id
_entity.type
_entity.pdbx_description
1 polymer ?
#
loop_
_entity_poly.entity_id
_entity_poly.type
_entity_poly.pdbx_seq_one_letter_code
_entity_poly.pdbx_strand_id
1 'polypeptide(L)' 'AQLSAAYGIGGRARRTGSPAERARTAVTARIRATVDRIDRVHPELARHLRAAVRTGTLCVYEPEAAHTWRT' A
#
# COMPACT_ATOMS: atom_id res chain seq x y z
N ALA A 1 -24.13 -19.37 -12.52
CA ALA A 1 -23.03 -19.85 -13.39
C ALA A 1 -22.63 -18.69 -14.29
N GLN A 2 -21.59 -17.94 -13.92
CA GLN A 2 -20.24 -17.96 -14.51
C GLN A 2 -20.21 -17.54 -15.99
N LEU A 3 -19.59 -16.39 -16.26
CA LEU A 3 -19.08 -16.06 -17.59
C LEU A 3 -17.61 -15.62 -17.46
N SER A 4 -16.74 -16.54 -17.87
CA SER A 4 -15.36 -16.31 -18.27
C SER A 4 -15.28 -15.33 -19.43
N ALA A 5 -14.35 -14.38 -19.39
CA ALA A 5 -13.71 -13.82 -20.59
C ALA A 5 -12.43 -13.05 -20.21
N ALA A 6 -11.42 -13.79 -19.76
CA ALA A 6 -10.03 -13.37 -19.87
C ALA A 6 -9.57 -13.65 -21.31
N TYR A 7 -9.65 -12.66 -22.20
CA TYR A 7 -8.98 -12.63 -23.51
C TYR A 7 -8.67 -11.16 -23.80
N GLY A 8 -7.45 -10.73 -24.10
CA GLY A 8 -6.28 -11.38 -24.68
C GLY A 8 -5.57 -10.29 -25.49
N ILE A 9 -4.35 -10.57 -25.93
CA ILE A 9 -3.59 -9.75 -26.90
C ILE A 9 -4.49 -9.58 -28.14
N GLY A 10 -5.00 -8.36 -28.36
CA GLY A 10 -6.03 -8.09 -29.38
C GLY A 10 -7.01 -6.99 -28.97
N GLY A 11 -6.65 -5.73 -29.26
CA GLY A 11 -7.65 -4.68 -29.49
C GLY A 11 -8.55 -4.22 -28.33
N ARG A 12 -8.29 -4.57 -27.07
CA ARG A 12 -8.95 -3.93 -25.92
C ARG A 12 -7.96 -3.06 -25.19
N ALA A 13 -8.21 -1.74 -25.23
CA ALA A 13 -7.38 -0.73 -24.61
C ALA A 13 -6.91 -1.20 -23.23
N ARG A 14 -5.59 -1.27 -23.06
CA ARG A 14 -4.95 -1.29 -21.74
C ARG A 14 -5.55 -0.10 -20.99
N ARG A 15 -6.55 -0.32 -20.14
CA ARG A 15 -7.07 0.71 -19.24
C ARG A 15 -5.97 0.98 -18.23
N THR A 16 -5.03 1.83 -18.63
CA THR A 16 -3.97 2.37 -17.81
C THR A 16 -4.57 2.81 -16.48
N GLY A 17 -4.22 2.11 -15.39
CA GLY A 17 -4.57 2.45 -14.01
C GLY A 17 -6.04 2.78 -13.75
N SER A 18 -6.84 1.79 -13.35
CA SER A 18 -8.17 2.07 -12.81
C SER A 18 -8.09 3.12 -11.68
N PRO A 19 -9.17 3.88 -11.39
CA PRO A 19 -9.17 4.82 -10.27
C PRO A 19 -8.70 4.19 -8.95
N ALA A 20 -9.06 2.93 -8.71
CA ALA A 20 -8.60 2.16 -7.56
C ALA A 20 -7.08 1.91 -7.57
N GLU A 21 -6.50 1.54 -8.73
CA GLU A 21 -5.05 1.35 -8.85
C GLU A 21 -4.28 2.67 -8.64
N ARG A 22 -4.80 3.78 -9.18
CA ARG A 22 -4.21 5.11 -8.94
C ARG A 22 -4.28 5.50 -7.47
N ALA A 23 -5.41 5.24 -6.80
CA ALA A 23 -5.56 5.49 -5.37
C ALA A 23 -4.56 4.67 -4.55
N ARG A 24 -4.42 3.36 -4.84
CA ARG A 24 -3.43 2.50 -4.17
C ARG A 24 -2.00 2.99 -4.34
N THR A 25 -1.63 3.37 -5.57
CA THR A 25 -0.31 3.90 -5.88
C THR A 25 -0.05 5.20 -5.11
N ALA A 26 -1.01 6.13 -5.11
CA ALA A 26 -0.89 7.40 -4.40
C ALA A 26 -0.76 7.21 -2.88
N VAL A 27 -1.58 6.32 -2.29
CA VAL A 27 -1.51 5.98 -0.86
C VAL A 27 -0.15 5.37 -0.52
N THR A 28 0.31 4.41 -1.31
CA THR A 28 1.62 3.76 -1.11
C THR A 28 2.76 4.79 -1.16
N ALA A 29 2.76 5.66 -2.16
CA ALA A 29 3.77 6.71 -2.29
C ALA A 29 3.74 7.67 -1.10
N ARG A 30 2.54 8.07 -0.65
CA ARG A 30 2.37 9.00 0.46
C ARG A 30 2.83 8.41 1.80
N ILE A 31 2.51 7.14 2.06
CA ILE A 31 2.96 6.43 3.26
C ILE A 31 4.50 6.37 3.28
N ARG A 32 5.12 5.92 2.19
CA ARG A 32 6.59 5.83 2.07
C ARG A 32 7.26 7.19 2.30
N ALA A 33 6.81 8.23 1.61
CA ALA A 33 7.35 9.58 1.78
C ALA A 33 7.20 10.11 3.21
N THR A 34 6.12 9.74 3.90
CA THR A 34 5.91 10.14 5.29
C THR A 34 6.88 9.42 6.22
N VAL A 35 7.06 8.11 6.04
CA VAL A 35 8.00 7.29 6.81
C VAL A 35 9.44 7.78 6.61
N ASP A 36 9.84 8.12 5.37
CA ASP A 36 11.17 8.68 5.10
C ASP A 36 11.39 10.05 5.74
N ARG A 37 10.32 10.82 5.93
CA ARG A 37 10.38 12.10 6.63
C ARG A 37 10.45 11.91 8.16
N ILE A 38 9.76 10.88 8.69
CA ILE A 38 9.89 10.46 10.09
C ILE A 38 11.31 9.98 10.37
N ASP A 39 11.91 9.23 9.46
CA ASP A 39 13.27 8.67 9.61
C ASP A 39 14.32 9.73 9.93
N ARG A 40 14.15 10.94 9.36
CA ARG A 40 15.05 12.09 9.60
C ARG A 40 15.02 12.61 11.03
N VAL A 41 13.93 12.39 11.76
CA VAL A 41 13.74 12.92 13.12
C VAL A 41 13.61 11.82 14.17
N HIS A 42 13.24 10.61 13.77
CA HIS A 42 13.03 9.46 14.64
C HIS A 42 13.26 8.13 13.88
N PRO A 43 14.52 7.69 13.73
CA PRO A 43 14.87 6.49 12.98
C PRO A 43 14.22 5.21 13.50
N GLU A 44 14.12 5.05 14.83
CA GLU A 44 13.51 3.85 15.42
C GLU A 44 12.02 3.71 15.10
N LEU A 45 11.27 4.82 15.12
CA LEU A 45 9.86 4.84 14.73
C LEU A 45 9.72 4.55 13.24
N ALA A 46 10.58 5.11 12.40
CA ALA A 46 10.56 4.80 10.97
C ALA A 46 10.84 3.32 10.71
N ARG A 47 11.83 2.72 11.39
CA ARG A 47 12.10 1.27 11.33
C ARG A 47 10.88 0.45 11.71
N HIS A 48 10.21 0.81 12.80
CA HIS A 48 8.97 0.15 13.24
C HIS A 48 7.88 0.23 12.17
N LEU A 49 7.61 1.42 11.63
CA LEU A 49 6.58 1.62 10.62
C LEU A 49 6.90 0.88 9.31
N ARG A 50 8.18 0.80 8.91
CA ARG A 50 8.61 0.02 7.72
C ARG A 50 8.36 -1.48 7.90
N ALA A 51 8.50 -2.01 9.11
CA ALA A 51 8.24 -3.42 9.42
C ALA A 51 6.74 -3.72 9.56
N ALA A 52 5.99 -2.82 10.20
CA ALA A 52 4.60 -3.06 10.58
C ALA A 52 3.57 -2.65 9.52
N VAL A 53 3.86 -1.66 8.67
CA VAL A 53 2.89 -1.17 7.67
C VAL A 53 3.07 -1.92 6.36
N ARG A 54 2.03 -2.64 5.92
CA ARG A 54 2.00 -3.26 4.59
C ARG A 54 1.03 -2.52 3.68
N THR A 55 1.54 -2.10 2.52
CA THR A 55 0.76 -1.49 1.44
C THR A 55 0.61 -2.48 0.29
N GLY A 56 -0.61 -2.72 -0.17
CA GLY A 56 -0.93 -3.57 -1.31
C GLY A 56 -2.36 -3.33 -1.78
N THR A 57 -3.13 -4.39 -2.02
CA THR A 57 -4.59 -4.27 -2.25
C THR A 57 -5.27 -3.59 -1.06
N LEU A 58 -4.79 -3.89 0.15
CA LEU A 58 -5.19 -3.26 1.40
C LEU A 58 -3.97 -2.58 2.04
N CYS A 59 -4.24 -1.57 2.87
CA CYS A 59 -3.27 -0.99 3.77
C CYS A 59 -3.54 -1.55 5.16
N VAL A 60 -2.55 -2.21 5.75
CA VAL A 60 -2.68 -2.84 7.07
C VAL A 60 -1.50 -2.47 7.97
N TYR A 61 -1.75 -2.50 9.27
CA TYR A 61 -0.74 -2.32 10.31
C TYR A 61 -0.66 -3.62 11.12
N GLU A 62 0.43 -4.34 10.95
CA GLU A 62 0.71 -5.68 11.48
C GLU A 62 2.11 -5.66 12.12
N PRO A 63 2.27 -5.12 13.35
CA PRO A 63 3.55 -5.12 14.03
C PRO A 63 3.94 -6.53 14.49
N GLU A 64 5.24 -6.82 14.54
CA GLU A 64 5.77 -8.13 15.00
C GLU A 64 5.33 -8.48 16.43
N ALA A 65 5.14 -7.46 17.27
CA ALA A 65 4.61 -7.60 18.62
C ALA A 65 3.37 -6.72 18.80
N ALA A 66 2.40 -7.20 19.57
CA ALA A 66 1.22 -6.42 19.93
C ALA A 66 1.65 -5.16 20.71
N HIS A 67 1.19 -3.99 20.24
CA HIS A 67 1.43 -2.71 20.91
C HIS A 67 0.14 -2.26 21.61
N THR A 68 0.21 -2.06 22.93
CA THR A 68 -0.89 -1.46 23.69
C THR A 68 -0.84 0.06 23.54
N TRP A 69 -1.76 0.60 22.75
CA TRP A 69 -1.92 2.04 22.61
C TRP A 69 -2.61 2.62 23.84
N ARG A 70 -2.18 3.80 24.25
CA ARG A 70 -2.84 4.62 25.28
C ARG A 70 -3.28 5.91 24.60
N THR A 71 -4.57 6.22 24.70
CA THR A 71 -5.16 7.48 24.26
C THR A 71 -5.13 8.52 25.37
#